data_AF-A0A565CV47-F1
#
_entry.id   AF-A0A565CV47-F1
#
_cell.length_a   1.000
_cell.length_b   1.000
_cell.length_c   1.000
_cell.angle_alpha   90.00
_cell.angle_beta   90.00
_cell.angle_gamma   90.00
#
_symmetry.space_group_name_H-M   'P 1'
#
loop_
_entity.id
_entity.type
_entity.pdbx_description
1 polymer ?
#
loop_
_entity_poly.entity_id
_entity_poly.type
_entity_poly.pdbx_seq_one_letter_code
_entity_poly.pdbx_strand_id
1 'polypeptide(L)'
;MQVKRLHWKFRGNDTIIVNRISVEVLWDVHSWSFGLPSSPGNAVFMFMTCQPVEPWSFTQVPTSSKSQRYGFSLIMYAWKKSRE
;
A
#
# COMPACT_ATOMS: atom_id res chain seq x y z
N MET A 1 -9.11 -9.09 25.15
CA MET A 1 -9.82 -8.54 23.98
C MET A 1 -9.56 -9.46 22.79
N GLN A 2 -10.57 -10.15 22.26
CA GLN A 2 -10.42 -11.04 21.09
C GLN A 2 -11.10 -10.41 19.88
N VAL A 3 -10.32 -10.14 18.82
CA VAL A 3 -10.86 -9.64 17.55
C VAL A 3 -11.19 -10.84 16.67
N LYS A 4 -12.48 -11.14 16.50
CA LYS A 4 -12.96 -12.36 15.83
C LYS A 4 -12.72 -12.37 14.31
N ARG A 5 -12.51 -11.22 13.68
CA ARG A 5 -12.05 -11.04 12.28
C ARG A 5 -11.84 -9.54 12.04
N LEU A 6 -10.62 -9.10 11.74
CA LEU A 6 -10.48 -7.76 11.16
C LEU A 6 -10.91 -7.84 9.69
N HIS A 7 -11.83 -6.97 9.27
CA HIS A 7 -12.14 -6.74 7.86
C HIS A 7 -10.92 -6.25 7.07
N TRP A 8 -9.91 -5.74 7.77
CA TRP A 8 -8.70 -5.17 7.20
C TRP A 8 -7.45 -5.89 7.68
N LYS A 9 -6.55 -6.20 6.75
CA LYS A 9 -5.27 -6.81 7.08
C LYS A 9 -4.29 -5.72 7.51
N PHE A 10 -3.55 -5.94 8.61
CA PHE A 10 -2.50 -5.01 9.07
C PHE A 10 -1.32 -4.89 8.10
N ARG A 11 -1.19 -5.85 7.17
CA ARG A 11 -0.26 -5.83 6.05
C ARG A 11 -0.99 -6.24 4.80
N GLY A 12 -0.72 -5.59 3.69
CA GLY A 12 -1.37 -5.94 2.43
C GLY A 12 -0.98 -5.01 1.30
N ASN A 13 -1.63 -5.26 0.18
CA ASN A 13 -1.59 -4.39 -0.99
C ASN A 13 -2.97 -4.32 -1.63
N ASP A 14 -3.18 -3.27 -2.41
CA ASP A 14 -4.36 -3.07 -3.24
C ASP A 14 -3.99 -2.17 -4.43
N THR A 15 -4.81 -2.17 -5.47
CA THR A 15 -4.65 -1.25 -6.60
C THR A 15 -5.86 -0.35 -6.68
N ILE A 16 -5.62 0.96 -6.56
CA ILE A 16 -6.65 1.99 -6.71
C ILE A 16 -6.48 2.73 -8.03
N ILE A 17 -7.56 3.31 -8.54
CA ILE A 17 -7.53 4.15 -9.74
C ILE A 17 -7.66 5.62 -9.31
N VAL A 18 -6.66 6.45 -9.64
CA VAL A 18 -6.66 7.89 -9.40
C VAL A 18 -6.47 8.59 -10.73
N ASN A 19 -7.43 9.41 -11.17
CA ASN A 19 -7.38 10.13 -12.45
C ASN A 19 -7.04 9.21 -13.66
N ARG A 20 -7.65 8.02 -13.72
CA ARG A 20 -7.41 6.98 -14.76
C ARG A 20 -6.01 6.34 -14.73
N ILE A 21 -5.21 6.63 -13.72
CA ILE A 21 -3.90 6.02 -13.47
C ILE A 21 -4.08 4.96 -12.38
N SER A 22 -3.59 3.75 -12.60
CA SER A 22 -3.56 2.74 -11.55
C SER A 22 -2.41 3.00 -10.59
N VAL A 23 -2.70 2.96 -9.30
CA VAL A 23 -1.74 3.15 -8.22
C VAL A 23 -1.76 1.92 -7.34
N GLU A 24 -0.66 1.20 -7.32
CA GLU A 24 -0.46 0.13 -6.34
C GLU A 24 -0.14 0.76 -4.99
N VAL A 25 -0.85 0.32 -3.96
CA VAL A 25 -0.67 0.75 -2.58
C VAL A 25 -0.29 -0.45 -1.76
N LEU A 26 0.89 -0.41 -1.13
CA LEU A 26 1.33 -1.40 -0.15
C LEU A 26 1.31 -0.75 1.23
N TRP A 27 0.95 -1.52 2.25
CA TRP A 27 0.93 -1.03 3.62
C TRP A 27 1.48 -2.06 4.61
N ASP A 28 2.23 -1.56 5.60
CA ASP A 28 2.50 -2.24 6.86
C ASP A 28 2.15 -1.29 8.01
N VAL A 29 1.05 -1.59 8.70
CA VAL A 29 0.58 -0.84 9.87
C VAL A 29 0.65 -1.67 11.15
N HIS A 30 1.31 -2.83 11.10
CA HIS A 30 1.39 -3.74 12.24
C HIS A 30 2.21 -3.16 13.38
N SER A 31 3.40 -2.61 13.07
CA SER A 31 4.27 -1.99 14.07
C SER A 31 3.57 -0.82 14.75
N TRP A 32 2.82 -0.01 14.00
CA TRP A 32 2.01 1.07 14.56
C TRP A 32 0.95 0.62 15.57
N SER A 33 0.33 -0.55 15.34
CA SER A 33 -0.77 -1.07 16.17
C SER A 33 -0.29 -1.90 17.37
N PHE A 34 0.80 -2.65 17.20
CA PHE A 34 1.29 -3.66 18.16
C PHE A 34 2.78 -3.49 18.52
N GLY A 35 3.35 -2.31 18.26
CA GLY A 35 4.74 -1.99 18.61
C GLY A 35 4.99 -2.07 20.10
N LEU A 36 6.25 -2.26 20.49
CA LEU A 36 6.63 -2.34 21.90
C LEU A 36 6.42 -0.98 22.59
N PRO A 37 6.12 -0.97 23.91
CA PRO A 37 6.03 0.27 24.68
C PRO A 37 7.32 1.11 24.65
N SER A 38 8.47 0.45 24.51
CA SER A 38 9.79 1.07 24.46
C SER A 38 10.17 1.65 23.09
N SER A 39 9.44 1.31 22.02
CA SER A 39 9.64 1.90 20.70
C SER A 39 8.29 2.10 20.01
N PRO A 40 7.75 3.33 19.97
CA PRO A 40 6.50 3.60 19.28
C PRO A 40 6.64 3.21 17.81
N GLY A 41 5.93 2.15 17.42
CA GLY A 41 6.01 1.63 16.07
C GLY A 41 5.42 2.60 15.04
N ASN A 42 5.84 2.42 13.80
CA ASN A 42 5.44 3.23 12.66
C ASN A 42 4.54 2.46 11.70
N ALA A 43 3.75 3.19 10.94
CA ALA A 43 3.05 2.72 9.77
C ALA A 43 3.85 3.14 8.53
N VAL A 44 3.93 2.25 7.54
CA VAL A 44 4.57 2.52 6.25
C VAL A 44 3.56 2.28 5.15
N PHE A 45 3.48 3.23 4.23
CA PHE A 45 2.70 3.14 3.01
C PHE A 45 3.62 3.37 1.82
N MET A 46 3.50 2.55 0.78
CA MET A 46 4.20 2.75 -0.49
C MET A 46 3.17 2.88 -1.60
N PHE A 47 3.29 3.93 -2.39
CA PHE A 47 2.46 4.20 -3.56
C PHE A 47 3.33 4.07 -4.80
N MET A 48 2.90 3.28 -5.77
CA MET A 48 3.59 3.13 -7.05
C MET A 48 2.60 3.36 -8.18
N THR A 49 2.90 4.34 -9.04
CA THR A 49 2.07 4.58 -10.23
C THR A 49 2.42 3.61 -11.34
N CYS A 50 1.40 2.96 -11.89
CA CYS A 50 1.46 2.29 -13.19
C CYS A 50 0.97 3.27 -14.26
N GLN A 51 1.63 3.31 -15.43
CA GLN A 51 1.22 4.22 -16.52
C GLN A 51 -0.24 3.99 -16.93
N PRO A 52 -0.94 5.04 -17.43
CA PRO A 52 -2.33 4.92 -17.87
C PRO A 52 -2.47 3.78 -18.87
N VAL A 53 -3.37 2.85 -18.56
CA VAL A 53 -3.78 1.80 -19.49
C VAL A 53 -4.56 2.48 -20.60
N GLU A 54 -3.98 2.58 -21.78
CA GLU A 54 -4.72 2.97 -22.98
C GLU A 54 -5.95 2.06 -23.13
N PRO A 55 -7.15 2.60 -23.48
CA PRO A 55 -8.44 1.90 -23.38
C PRO A 55 -8.57 0.58 -24.14
N TRP A 56 -7.59 0.20 -24.97
CA TRP A 56 -7.63 -0.99 -25.81
C TRP A 56 -6.68 -2.13 -25.37
N SER A 57 -6.10 -2.05 -24.17
CA SER A 57 -5.16 -3.09 -23.70
C SER A 57 -5.78 -4.18 -22.83
N PHE A 58 -7.12 -4.28 -22.75
CA PHE A 58 -7.84 -5.21 -21.85
C PHE A 58 -7.58 -6.70 -22.11
N THR A 59 -6.88 -7.07 -23.19
CA THR A 59 -6.63 -8.48 -23.55
C THR A 59 -5.26 -9.01 -23.10
N GLN A 60 -4.46 -8.24 -22.35
CA GLN A 60 -3.14 -8.74 -21.92
C GLN A 60 -3.23 -9.52 -20.61
N VAL A 61 -3.29 -10.84 -20.77
CA VAL A 61 -2.82 -11.85 -19.80
C VAL A 61 -1.60 -11.32 -19.05
N PRO A 62 -1.51 -11.43 -17.70
CA PRO A 62 -0.34 -10.99 -16.95
C PRO A 62 0.83 -11.92 -17.25
N THR A 63 1.48 -11.68 -18.39
CA THR A 63 2.73 -12.34 -18.75
C THR A 63 3.84 -11.58 -18.05
N SER A 64 4.44 -12.28 -17.09
CA SER A 64 5.62 -11.92 -16.33
C SER A 64 6.79 -11.62 -17.27
N SER A 65 6.90 -10.37 -17.78
CA SER A 65 8.13 -9.81 -18.38
C SER A 65 7.84 -8.56 -19.22
N LYS A 66 7.36 -7.47 -18.62
CA LYS A 66 7.53 -6.15 -19.26
C LYS A 66 7.89 -5.14 -18.19
N SER A 67 9.01 -4.45 -18.43
CA SER A 67 9.50 -3.31 -17.67
C SER A 67 8.33 -2.36 -17.36
N GLN A 68 7.71 -2.52 -16.20
CA GLN A 68 6.73 -1.56 -15.68
C GLN A 68 7.56 -0.31 -15.45
N ARG A 69 7.50 0.63 -16.40
CA ARG A 69 8.02 1.98 -16.19
C ARG A 69 7.13 2.63 -15.14
N TYR A 70 7.44 2.35 -13.88
CA TYR A 70 6.82 3.02 -12.75
C TYR A 70 7.10 4.52 -12.89
N GLY A 71 6.04 5.34 -12.91
CA GLY A 71 6.17 6.79 -13.04
C GLY A 71 6.94 7.37 -11.85
N PHE A 72 6.35 7.26 -10.66
CA PHE A 72 7.03 7.55 -9.40
C PHE A 72 6.68 6.50 -8.35
N SER A 73 7.54 6.41 -7.33
CA SER A 73 7.24 5.77 -6.07
C SER A 73 7.26 6.80 -4.93
N LEU A 74 6.31 6.69 -4.02
CA LEU A 74 6.23 7.53 -2.82
C LEU A 74 6.15 6.61 -1.60
N ILE A 75 7.05 6.82 -0.64
CA ILE A 75 7.01 6.12 0.65
C ILE A 75 6.61 7.13 1.72
N MET A 76 5.55 6.82 2.45
CA MET A 76 5.08 7.62 3.58
C MET A 76 5.22 6.84 4.88
N TYR A 77 5.72 7.54 5.90
CA TYR A 77 5.79 7.05 7.26
C TYR A 77 4.79 7.80 8.13
N ALA A 78 4.12 7.08 9.02
CA ALA A 78 3.25 7.65 10.04
C ALA A 78 3.62 7.09 11.42
N TRP A 79 3.59 7.95 12.44
CA TRP A 79 3.90 7.58 13.82
C TRP A 79 2.75 7.92 14.75
N LYS A 80 2.57 7.11 15.80
CA LYS A 80 1.63 7.41 16.87
C LYS A 80 2.23 8.47 17.78
N LYS A 81 1.53 9.60 17.99
CA LYS A 81 1.84 10.49 19.13
C LYS A 81 1.23 9.89 20.40
N SER A 82 2.06 9.66 21.41
CA SER A 82 1.60 9.50 22.78
C SER A 82 1.01 10.82 23.25
N ARG A 83 -0.17 10.77 23.91
CA ARG A 83 -0.64 11.92 24.69
C ARG A 83 0.22 12.01 25.95
N GLU A 84 0.74 13.19 26.22
CA GLU A 84 1.36 13.54 27.50
C GLU A 84 0.32 13.53 28.62
#